data_AF-A0A0S7BMH9-F1
#
_entry.id   AF-A0A0S7BMH9-F1
#
_cell.length_a   1.000
_cell.length_b   1.000
_cell.length_c   1.000
_cell.angle_alpha   90.00
_cell.angle_beta   90.00
_cell.angle_gamma   90.00
#
_symmetry.space_group_name_H-M   'P 1'
#
loop_
_entity.id
_entity.type
_entity.pdbx_description
1 polymer ?
#
loop_
_entity_poly.entity_id
_entity_poly.type
_entity_poly.pdbx_seq_one_letter_code
_entity_poly.pdbx_strand_id
1 'polypeptide(L)'
;MNSFGKILLLLLINILVSVSATLAVLYYWENIHNAEKPYTLITSEEIEKTEQKASSPEIDYAIVSTSTSPLTTLTVEITDSIEQSDISSTEESIDEIAPVRGSLVFIPQAIGIGDVNLEAVRIESNTDDAVSLAGWTLEDSEGNIFSFPNIQMIRKGFFLEVYSRSGHDTPYELYWGRSVAVWQSGETIELKDAKGQLQSTYRIP
;
A
#
# COMPACT_ATOMS: atom_id res chain seq x y z
N MET A 1 -41.92 -25.63 -46.69
CA MET A 1 -41.43 -24.63 -45.72
C MET A 1 -41.18 -23.33 -46.44
N ASN A 2 -42.05 -22.35 -46.20
CA ASN A 2 -42.07 -21.08 -46.92
C ASN A 2 -40.74 -20.35 -46.68
N SER A 3 -40.22 -19.64 -47.69
CA SER A 3 -38.96 -18.88 -47.61
C SER A 3 -38.82 -18.08 -46.31
N PHE A 4 -39.93 -17.48 -45.86
CA PHE A 4 -40.05 -16.75 -44.60
C PHE A 4 -39.69 -17.58 -43.35
N GLY A 5 -40.12 -18.84 -43.26
CA GLY A 5 -39.79 -19.72 -42.13
C GLY A 5 -38.31 -20.09 -42.07
N LYS A 6 -37.63 -20.16 -43.22
CA LYS A 6 -36.17 -20.40 -43.26
C LYS A 6 -35.39 -19.18 -42.79
N ILE A 7 -35.86 -17.98 -43.15
CA ILE A 7 -35.26 -16.72 -42.69
C ILE A 7 -35.46 -16.55 -41.17
N LEU A 8 -36.67 -16.84 -40.67
CA LEU A 8 -36.96 -16.82 -39.23
C LEU A 8 -36.08 -17.81 -38.45
N LEU A 9 -35.88 -19.02 -39.00
CA LEU A 9 -35.00 -20.04 -38.41
C LEU A 9 -33.54 -19.59 -38.37
N LEU A 10 -33.02 -18.98 -39.45
CA LEU A 10 -31.66 -18.43 -39.48
C LEU A 10 -31.49 -17.26 -38.51
N LEU A 11 -32.52 -16.43 -38.34
CA LEU A 11 -32.51 -15.33 -37.37
C LEU A 11 -32.46 -15.86 -35.93
N LEU A 12 -33.29 -16.87 -35.59
CA LEU A 12 -33.26 -17.50 -34.26
C LEU A 12 -31.92 -18.17 -33.97
N ILE A 13 -31.32 -18.83 -34.94
CA ILE A 13 -29.97 -19.43 -34.81
C ILE A 13 -28.93 -18.35 -34.53
N ASN A 14 -28.98 -17.21 -35.23
CA ASN A 14 -28.03 -16.13 -35.03
C ASN A 14 -28.17 -15.48 -33.63
N ILE A 15 -29.41 -15.30 -33.16
CA ILE A 15 -29.68 -14.84 -31.79
C ILE A 15 -29.14 -15.84 -30.77
N LEU A 16 -29.39 -17.14 -30.93
CA LEU A 16 -28.95 -18.16 -29.99
C LEU A 16 -27.42 -18.20 -29.86
N VAL A 17 -26.71 -18.12 -31.00
CA VAL A 17 -25.24 -18.09 -31.01
C VAL A 17 -24.72 -16.85 -30.30
N SER A 18 -25.33 -15.69 -30.54
CA SER A 18 -24.93 -14.44 -29.89
C SER A 18 -25.17 -14.45 -28.39
N VAL A 19 -26.35 -14.91 -27.94
CA VAL A 19 -26.69 -15.04 -26.51
C VAL A 19 -25.80 -16.06 -25.81
N SER A 20 -25.47 -17.17 -26.47
CA SER A 20 -24.55 -18.17 -25.91
C SER A 20 -23.13 -17.62 -25.74
N ALA A 21 -22.65 -16.84 -26.71
CA ALA A 21 -21.32 -16.24 -26.65
C ALA A 21 -21.23 -15.20 -25.53
N THR A 22 -22.23 -14.32 -25.38
CA THR A 22 -22.25 -13.35 -24.28
C THR A 22 -22.37 -14.02 -22.92
N LEU A 23 -23.19 -15.07 -22.79
CA LEU A 23 -23.35 -15.81 -21.54
C LEU A 23 -22.08 -16.57 -21.14
N ALA A 24 -21.34 -17.14 -22.11
CA ALA A 24 -20.06 -17.79 -21.84
C ALA A 24 -19.01 -16.81 -21.29
N VAL A 25 -18.95 -15.60 -21.86
CA VAL A 25 -18.05 -14.54 -21.36
C VAL A 25 -18.43 -14.12 -19.95
N LEU A 26 -19.72 -13.89 -19.68
CA LEU A 26 -20.20 -13.51 -18.35
C LEU A 26 -19.96 -14.63 -17.31
N TYR A 27 -20.22 -15.89 -17.67
CA TYR A 27 -19.96 -17.03 -16.78
C TYR A 27 -18.46 -17.18 -16.46
N TYR A 28 -17.60 -17.03 -17.48
CA TYR A 28 -16.16 -17.10 -17.29
C TYR A 28 -15.64 -15.94 -16.43
N TRP A 29 -16.20 -14.75 -16.64
CA TRP A 29 -15.88 -13.57 -15.84
C TRP A 29 -16.33 -13.74 -14.39
N GLU A 30 -17.57 -14.18 -14.13
CA GLU A 30 -18.10 -14.44 -12.80
C GLU A 30 -17.27 -15.50 -12.03
N ASN A 31 -16.92 -16.61 -12.69
CA ASN A 31 -16.17 -17.69 -12.05
C ASN A 31 -14.74 -17.28 -11.63
N ILE A 32 -14.13 -16.31 -12.33
CA ILE A 32 -12.77 -15.84 -12.01
C ILE A 32 -12.81 -14.68 -11.01
N HIS A 33 -13.81 -13.80 -11.10
CA HIS A 33 -13.91 -12.64 -10.22
C HIS A 33 -14.61 -12.93 -8.88
N ASN A 34 -15.44 -13.97 -8.77
CA ASN A 34 -16.06 -14.43 -7.50
C ASN A 34 -15.30 -15.58 -6.81
N ALA A 35 -13.99 -15.71 -7.03
CA ALA A 35 -13.18 -16.54 -6.14
C ALA A 35 -13.07 -15.84 -4.76
N GLU A 36 -14.16 -15.83 -4.00
CA GLU A 36 -14.17 -15.55 -2.57
C GLU A 36 -13.19 -16.55 -1.93
N LYS A 37 -12.05 -16.05 -1.47
CA LYS A 37 -11.08 -16.84 -0.71
C LYS A 37 -11.78 -17.26 0.59
N PRO A 38 -11.97 -18.55 0.88
CA PRO A 38 -12.60 -18.95 2.13
C PRO A 38 -11.64 -18.61 3.27
N TYR A 39 -12.00 -17.63 4.09
CA TYR A 39 -11.34 -17.42 5.37
C TYR A 39 -11.70 -18.60 6.27
N THR A 40 -10.79 -19.56 6.40
CA THR A 40 -10.91 -20.59 7.44
C THR A 40 -10.65 -19.92 8.77
N LEU A 41 -11.72 -19.63 9.52
CA LEU A 41 -11.61 -19.34 10.95
C LEU A 41 -11.01 -20.58 11.61
N ILE A 42 -9.71 -20.54 11.91
CA ILE A 42 -9.08 -21.56 12.75
C ILE A 42 -9.66 -21.36 14.16
N THR A 43 -10.75 -22.06 14.45
CA THR A 43 -11.22 -22.25 15.82
C THR A 43 -10.24 -23.20 16.49
N SER A 44 -9.38 -22.66 17.35
CA SER A 44 -8.46 -23.42 18.20
C SER A 44 -9.22 -24.04 19.38
N GLU A 45 -10.13 -24.97 19.08
CA GLU A 45 -10.83 -25.73 20.12
C GLU A 45 -10.97 -27.19 19.69
N GLU A 46 -9.82 -27.87 19.60
CA GLU A 46 -9.75 -29.33 19.72
C GLU A 46 -8.39 -29.73 20.31
N ILE A 47 -8.25 -29.49 21.61
CA ILE A 47 -7.27 -30.22 22.43
C ILE A 47 -7.88 -31.59 22.69
N GLU A 48 -7.61 -32.56 21.83
CA GLU A 48 -7.79 -33.97 22.18
C GLU A 48 -6.51 -34.78 21.90
N LYS A 49 -5.68 -34.81 22.93
CA LYS A 49 -4.96 -35.99 23.44
C LYS A 49 -4.57 -37.05 22.40
N THR A 50 -3.30 -37.03 22.01
CA THR A 50 -2.56 -38.26 21.71
C THR A 50 -1.19 -38.22 22.37
N GLU A 51 -1.01 -39.18 23.26
CA GLU A 51 0.18 -39.42 24.06
C GLU A 51 1.11 -40.37 23.29
N GLN A 52 2.29 -39.91 22.86
CA GLN A 52 3.39 -40.84 22.54
C GLN A 52 4.79 -40.20 22.67
N LYS A 53 5.30 -40.28 23.90
CA LYS A 53 6.65 -40.70 24.32
C LYS A 53 7.81 -40.66 23.29
N ALA A 54 8.71 -39.71 23.56
CA ALA A 54 10.18 -39.75 23.51
C ALA A 54 10.92 -39.90 22.16
N SER A 55 11.58 -38.80 21.74
CA SER A 55 13.03 -38.80 21.57
C SER A 55 13.59 -37.41 21.88
N SER A 56 14.34 -37.33 22.97
CA SER A 56 15.26 -36.24 23.30
C SER A 56 16.44 -36.28 22.33
N PRO A 57 16.96 -35.14 21.89
CA PRO A 57 18.35 -34.89 22.23
C PRO A 57 18.49 -33.59 23.04
N GLU A 58 18.99 -33.79 24.25
CA GLU A 58 19.64 -32.83 25.13
C GLU A 58 20.78 -32.15 24.37
N ILE A 59 20.69 -30.84 24.13
CA ILE A 59 21.85 -30.02 23.82
C ILE A 59 22.00 -28.96 24.90
N ASP A 60 23.13 -29.12 25.57
CA ASP A 60 23.66 -28.47 26.75
C ASP A 60 23.82 -26.95 26.57
N TYR A 61 23.45 -26.22 27.62
CA TYR A 61 23.50 -24.77 27.70
C TYR A 61 24.83 -24.34 28.33
N ALA A 62 25.86 -24.12 27.52
CA ALA A 62 27.05 -23.41 28.01
C ALA A 62 27.80 -22.71 26.87
N ILE A 63 27.45 -21.45 26.61
CA ILE A 63 28.45 -20.40 26.43
C ILE A 63 27.83 -19.05 26.82
N VAL A 64 28.13 -18.69 28.07
CA VAL A 64 28.24 -17.30 28.50
C VAL A 64 29.13 -16.53 27.50
N SER A 65 28.65 -15.38 27.05
CA SER A 65 29.50 -14.27 26.66
C SER A 65 28.79 -12.99 27.08
N THR A 66 28.94 -12.67 28.36
CA THR A 66 28.90 -11.28 28.83
C THR A 66 30.05 -10.53 28.16
N SER A 67 29.75 -9.62 27.23
CA SER A 67 30.69 -8.58 26.85
C SER A 67 30.18 -7.23 27.36
N THR A 68 30.83 -6.81 28.42
CA THR A 68 30.83 -5.50 29.05
C THR A 68 31.22 -4.38 28.06
N SER A 69 30.47 -3.27 28.13
CA SER A 69 30.78 -1.84 27.89
C SER A 69 32.22 -1.42 27.50
N PRO A 70 32.40 -0.32 26.72
CA PRO A 70 32.23 1.03 27.31
C PRO A 70 31.48 2.09 26.48
N LEU A 71 30.83 2.95 27.27
CA LEU A 71 30.41 4.32 27.02
C LEU A 71 31.58 5.16 26.46
N THR A 72 31.38 5.78 25.30
CA THR A 72 32.21 6.89 24.83
C THR A 72 31.33 8.11 24.68
N THR A 73 31.38 8.96 25.70
CA THR A 73 30.94 10.36 25.67
C THR A 73 31.83 11.12 24.69
N LEU A 74 31.24 11.67 23.64
CA LEU A 74 31.86 12.73 22.84
C LEU A 74 31.04 14.00 23.01
N THR A 75 31.52 14.82 23.94
CA THR A 75 31.35 16.27 23.99
C THR A 75 31.86 16.87 22.68
N VAL A 76 31.02 17.59 21.94
CA VAL A 76 31.47 18.56 20.93
C VAL A 76 30.68 19.84 21.12
N GLU A 77 31.46 20.91 21.10
CA GLU A 77 31.19 22.26 21.58
C GLU A 77 30.17 23.02 20.74
N ILE A 78 29.42 23.86 21.44
CA ILE A 78 28.65 24.96 20.87
C ILE A 78 29.65 26.01 20.41
N THR A 79 29.70 26.28 19.10
CA THR A 79 30.32 27.49 18.57
C THR A 79 29.30 28.24 17.72
N ASP A 80 28.84 29.31 18.34
CA ASP A 80 28.19 30.49 17.80
C ASP A 80 28.89 31.03 16.54
N SER A 81 28.14 31.29 15.48
CA SER A 81 28.42 32.34 14.49
C SER A 81 27.24 32.51 13.52
N ILE A 82 26.67 33.70 13.60
CA ILE A 82 25.57 34.30 12.85
C ILE A 82 26.05 34.75 11.45
N GLU A 83 25.19 34.66 10.44
CA GLU A 83 24.95 35.66 9.36
C GLU A 83 23.96 35.05 8.33
N GLN A 84 22.66 35.34 8.45
CA GLN A 84 21.95 36.43 7.77
C GLN A 84 22.08 36.38 6.24
N SER A 85 21.08 35.79 5.58
CA SER A 85 20.73 36.12 4.21
C SER A 85 19.21 36.20 4.07
N ASP A 86 18.80 37.31 3.49
CA ASP A 86 17.45 37.83 3.38
C ASP A 86 16.48 36.88 2.67
N ILE A 87 15.27 36.72 3.22
CA ILE A 87 14.11 36.26 2.45
C ILE A 87 13.02 37.33 2.53
N SER A 88 13.06 38.20 1.52
CA SER A 88 11.91 38.93 1.02
C SER A 88 11.05 37.96 0.22
N SER A 89 9.81 37.70 0.65
CA SER A 89 8.68 37.28 -0.19
C SER A 89 7.41 37.24 0.67
N THR A 90 6.77 38.39 0.81
CA THR A 90 5.34 38.47 1.09
C THR A 90 4.66 38.54 -0.27
N GLU A 91 3.87 37.53 -0.63
CA GLU A 91 2.60 37.69 -1.36
C GLU A 91 1.83 36.37 -1.40
N GLU A 92 0.51 36.49 -1.39
CA GLU A 92 -0.48 35.56 -0.85
C GLU A 92 -0.89 34.39 -1.75
N SER A 93 -1.21 33.28 -1.10
CA SER A 93 -2.31 32.33 -1.37
C SER A 93 -2.52 31.79 -2.80
N ILE A 94 -2.04 30.55 -3.02
CA ILE A 94 -2.88 29.39 -3.43
C ILE A 94 -2.23 28.15 -2.79
N ASP A 95 -2.94 27.37 -1.98
CA ASP A 95 -2.50 26.08 -1.40
C ASP A 95 -2.36 25.00 -2.51
N GLU A 96 -1.52 25.24 -3.51
CA GLU A 96 -1.03 24.21 -4.42
C GLU A 96 0.38 23.86 -3.97
N ILE A 97 0.48 22.80 -3.18
CA ILE A 97 1.79 22.28 -2.76
C ILE A 97 2.45 21.75 -4.03
N ALA A 98 3.29 22.58 -4.65
CA ALA A 98 3.96 22.23 -5.88
C ALA A 98 4.74 20.93 -5.68
N PRO A 99 4.66 19.97 -6.63
CA PRO A 99 5.41 18.73 -6.52
C PRO A 99 6.89 19.06 -6.34
N VAL A 100 7.55 18.34 -5.41
CA VAL A 100 8.99 18.46 -5.23
C VAL A 100 9.64 18.27 -6.59
N ARG A 101 10.40 19.26 -7.07
CA ARG A 101 11.00 19.21 -8.42
C ARG A 101 11.90 17.97 -8.53
N GLY A 102 11.65 17.15 -9.56
CA GLY A 102 12.38 15.90 -9.77
C GLY A 102 11.85 14.71 -8.95
N SER A 103 10.69 14.85 -8.32
CA SER A 103 10.03 13.75 -7.63
C SER A 103 9.71 12.61 -8.60
N LEU A 104 10.17 11.41 -8.23
CA LEU A 104 9.94 10.19 -8.99
C LEU A 104 8.53 9.64 -8.75
N VAL A 105 7.98 9.91 -7.56
CA VAL A 105 6.73 9.31 -7.07
C VAL A 105 6.02 10.35 -6.21
N PHE A 106 4.73 10.53 -6.44
CA PHE A 106 3.93 11.57 -5.78
C PHE A 106 2.59 11.02 -5.27
N ILE A 107 1.95 11.84 -4.42
CA ILE A 107 0.64 11.53 -3.82
C ILE A 107 -0.42 12.34 -4.58
N PRO A 108 -1.15 11.76 -5.54
CA PRO A 108 -2.22 12.47 -6.23
C PRO A 108 -3.44 12.76 -5.36
N GLN A 109 -3.77 11.87 -4.41
CA GLN A 109 -4.99 11.97 -3.61
C GLN A 109 -4.98 11.06 -2.39
N ALA A 110 -5.82 11.41 -1.42
CA ALA A 110 -6.24 10.56 -0.31
C ALA A 110 -7.78 10.40 -0.33
N ILE A 111 -8.27 9.18 -0.08
CA ILE A 111 -9.66 8.75 -0.28
C ILE A 111 -10.20 8.25 1.06
N GLY A 112 -11.49 8.47 1.35
CA GLY A 112 -12.17 7.84 2.48
C GLY A 112 -11.68 8.26 3.87
N ILE A 113 -11.09 9.45 3.99
CA ILE A 113 -10.46 9.97 5.21
C ILE A 113 -11.41 9.92 6.40
N GLY A 114 -10.92 9.41 7.53
CA GLY A 114 -11.69 9.27 8.76
C GLY A 114 -12.57 8.01 8.84
N ASP A 115 -12.67 7.21 7.77
CA ASP A 115 -13.31 5.89 7.79
C ASP A 115 -12.29 4.80 7.47
N VAL A 116 -11.88 4.04 8.49
CA VAL A 116 -10.88 2.96 8.35
C VAL A 116 -11.20 1.98 7.20
N ASN A 117 -12.48 1.75 6.89
CA ASN A 117 -12.87 0.78 5.86
C ASN A 117 -12.66 1.29 4.43
N LEU A 118 -12.63 2.61 4.25
CA LEU A 118 -12.51 3.28 2.95
C LEU A 118 -11.21 4.07 2.82
N GLU A 119 -10.54 4.35 3.93
CA GLU A 119 -9.38 5.20 3.98
C GLU A 119 -8.19 4.60 3.23
N ALA A 120 -7.73 5.33 2.22
CA ALA A 120 -6.60 4.96 1.40
C ALA A 120 -5.81 6.18 0.89
N VAL A 121 -4.50 6.04 0.79
CA VAL A 121 -3.63 7.00 0.14
C VAL A 121 -3.17 6.42 -1.19
N ARG A 122 -3.44 7.12 -2.30
CA ARG A 122 -2.95 6.71 -3.61
C ARG A 122 -1.57 7.29 -3.84
N ILE A 123 -0.66 6.46 -4.33
CA ILE A 123 0.71 6.83 -4.69
C ILE A 123 0.92 6.51 -6.17
N GLU A 124 1.52 7.43 -6.92
CA GLU A 124 1.67 7.31 -8.38
C GLU A 124 3.10 7.66 -8.84
N SER A 125 3.61 6.89 -9.81
CA SER A 125 4.90 7.15 -10.45
C SER A 125 4.81 8.30 -11.45
N ASN A 126 5.78 9.21 -11.40
CA ASN A 126 5.95 10.30 -12.36
C ASN A 126 7.03 10.01 -13.43
N THR A 127 7.72 8.88 -13.34
CA THR A 127 8.83 8.52 -14.24
C THR A 127 8.53 7.24 -15.04
N ASP A 128 9.10 7.16 -16.24
CA ASP A 128 9.07 5.95 -17.08
C ASP A 128 10.06 4.88 -16.61
N ASP A 129 11.02 5.24 -15.76
CA ASP A 129 11.99 4.31 -15.17
C ASP A 129 11.40 3.49 -14.03
N ALA A 130 11.98 2.32 -13.77
CA ALA A 130 11.61 1.50 -12.63
C ALA A 130 12.10 2.13 -11.31
N VAL A 131 11.19 2.34 -10.36
CA VAL A 131 11.48 2.90 -9.02
C VAL A 131 11.16 1.87 -7.96
N SER A 132 12.14 1.49 -7.15
CA SER A 132 11.91 0.66 -5.96
C SER A 132 11.46 1.53 -4.80
N LEU A 133 10.35 1.15 -4.16
CA LEU A 133 9.85 1.77 -2.94
C LEU A 133 10.37 1.10 -1.67
N ALA A 134 11.29 0.13 -1.79
CA ALA A 134 11.82 -0.57 -0.62
C ALA A 134 12.43 0.42 0.39
N GLY A 135 11.89 0.44 1.61
CA GLY A 135 12.36 1.33 2.68
C GLY A 135 11.84 2.77 2.60
N TRP A 136 10.99 3.10 1.62
CA TRP A 136 10.28 4.38 1.61
C TRP A 136 9.26 4.43 2.76
N THR A 137 8.81 5.63 3.12
CA THR A 137 7.80 5.83 4.15
C THR A 137 6.70 6.80 3.74
N LEU A 138 5.48 6.50 4.19
CA LEU A 138 4.43 7.51 4.36
C LEU A 138 4.37 7.88 5.83
N GLU A 139 4.42 9.16 6.14
CA GLU A 139 4.34 9.65 7.51
C GLU A 139 3.54 10.93 7.63
N ASP A 140 3.09 11.17 8.86
CA ASP A 140 2.24 12.28 9.23
C ASP A 140 2.90 13.09 10.35
N SER A 141 2.22 14.14 10.82
CA SER A 141 2.77 15.01 11.86
C SER A 141 2.68 14.38 13.27
N GLU A 142 1.83 13.39 13.44
CA GLU A 142 1.55 12.68 14.69
C GLU A 142 2.48 11.47 14.91
N GLY A 143 3.31 11.13 13.92
CA GLY A 143 4.27 10.04 13.96
C GLY A 143 3.71 8.69 13.51
N ASN A 144 2.57 8.66 12.80
CA ASN A 144 2.11 7.46 12.14
C ASN A 144 2.97 7.21 10.89
N ILE A 145 3.79 6.16 10.93
CA ILE A 145 4.70 5.80 9.84
C ILE A 145 4.29 4.46 9.22
N PHE A 146 4.06 4.46 7.90
CA PHE A 146 3.93 3.26 7.08
C PHE A 146 5.22 3.04 6.29
N SER A 147 5.80 1.85 6.37
CA SER A 147 7.01 1.49 5.61
C SER A 147 6.65 0.62 4.42
N PHE A 148 7.07 1.03 3.22
CA PHE A 148 6.79 0.26 2.03
C PHE A 148 7.59 -1.04 1.98
N PRO A 149 6.96 -2.16 1.58
CA PRO A 149 7.67 -3.39 1.29
C PRO A 149 8.51 -3.24 0.01
N ASN A 150 9.21 -4.31 -0.37
CA ASN A 150 9.97 -4.33 -1.61
C ASN A 150 9.04 -4.43 -2.82
N ILE A 151 8.55 -3.27 -3.28
CA ILE A 151 7.67 -3.11 -4.42
C ILE A 151 8.30 -2.14 -5.43
N GLN A 152 8.01 -2.34 -6.71
CA GLN A 152 8.57 -1.53 -7.79
C GLN A 152 7.45 -0.89 -8.61
N MET A 153 7.57 0.42 -8.84
CA MET A 153 6.78 1.13 -9.83
C MET A 153 7.50 1.03 -11.17
N ILE A 154 6.84 0.47 -12.18
CA ILE A 154 7.52 0.02 -13.40
C ILE A 154 7.43 1.00 -14.59
N ARG A 155 6.57 2.03 -14.49
CA ARG A 155 6.35 3.03 -15.54
C ARG A 155 5.60 4.23 -15.00
N LYS A 156 5.53 5.30 -15.81
CA LYS A 156 4.78 6.49 -15.48
C LYS A 156 3.28 6.21 -15.38
N GLY A 157 2.64 6.79 -14.38
CA GLY A 157 1.22 6.58 -14.09
C GLY A 157 0.89 5.21 -13.49
N PHE A 158 1.90 4.37 -13.21
CA PHE A 158 1.68 3.21 -12.36
C PHE A 158 1.34 3.69 -10.95
N PHE A 159 0.27 3.18 -10.37
CA PHE A 159 -0.19 3.57 -9.05
C PHE A 159 -0.44 2.35 -8.17
N LEU A 160 -0.38 2.59 -6.86
CA LEU A 160 -0.83 1.68 -5.84
C LEU A 160 -1.56 2.45 -4.75
N GLU A 161 -2.34 1.75 -3.93
CA GLU A 161 -3.10 2.32 -2.84
C GLU A 161 -2.65 1.72 -1.51
N VAL A 162 -2.46 2.58 -0.51
CA VAL A 162 -2.15 2.18 0.87
C VAL A 162 -3.40 2.37 1.70
N TYR A 163 -4.05 1.27 2.06
CA TYR A 163 -5.22 1.23 2.90
C TYR A 163 -4.83 1.22 4.38
N SER A 164 -5.53 2.00 5.20
CA SER A 164 -5.26 2.02 6.65
C SER A 164 -5.71 0.72 7.34
N ARG A 165 -6.80 0.09 6.86
CA ARG A 165 -7.33 -1.17 7.40
C ARG A 165 -6.37 -2.35 7.26
N SER A 166 -6.73 -3.43 7.94
CA SER A 166 -6.12 -4.75 7.74
C SER A 166 -6.51 -5.37 6.41
N GLY A 167 -5.60 -6.17 5.84
CA GLY A 167 -5.79 -6.89 4.59
C GLY A 167 -4.53 -7.68 4.21
N HIS A 168 -4.43 -8.05 2.95
CA HIS A 168 -3.28 -8.78 2.43
C HIS A 168 -2.63 -8.00 1.30
N ASP A 169 -1.35 -7.73 1.44
CA ASP A 169 -0.60 -6.94 0.47
C ASP A 169 -0.59 -7.59 -0.92
N THR A 170 -0.73 -6.73 -1.93
CA THR A 170 -0.61 -7.06 -3.34
C THR A 170 0.28 -6.02 -4.02
N PRO A 171 0.68 -6.23 -5.28
CA PRO A 171 1.43 -5.21 -6.03
C PRO A 171 0.69 -3.89 -6.30
N TYR A 172 -0.59 -3.78 -5.97
CA TYR A 172 -1.42 -2.60 -6.24
C TYR A 172 -2.10 -2.05 -4.98
N GLU A 173 -2.17 -2.86 -3.93
CA GLU A 173 -2.87 -2.54 -2.69
C GLU A 173 -2.01 -2.99 -1.52
N LEU A 174 -1.72 -2.07 -0.61
CA LEU A 174 -0.98 -2.33 0.62
C LEU A 174 -1.90 -2.05 1.80
N TYR A 175 -1.70 -2.77 2.90
CA TYR A 175 -2.58 -2.70 4.06
C TYR A 175 -1.77 -2.44 5.33
N TRP A 176 -2.05 -1.33 6.00
CA TRP A 176 -1.34 -0.92 7.21
C TRP A 176 -1.73 -1.74 8.44
N GLY A 177 -2.88 -2.42 8.44
CA GLY A 177 -3.27 -3.25 9.58
C GLY A 177 -3.79 -2.46 10.78
N ARG A 178 -4.24 -1.22 10.58
CA ARG A 178 -4.85 -0.42 11.64
C ARG A 178 -6.31 -0.81 11.85
N SER A 179 -6.76 -0.68 13.09
CA SER A 179 -8.18 -0.86 13.47
C SER A 179 -8.97 0.45 13.46
N VAL A 180 -8.29 1.58 13.27
CA VAL A 180 -8.85 2.93 13.21
C VAL A 180 -8.26 3.66 12.00
N ALA A 181 -8.97 4.68 11.53
CA ALA A 181 -8.45 5.60 10.53
C ALA A 181 -7.18 6.27 11.07
N VAL A 182 -6.18 6.41 10.20
CA VAL A 182 -4.94 7.10 10.47
C VAL A 182 -5.06 8.57 10.11
N TRP A 183 -5.67 8.85 8.97
CA TRP A 183 -5.62 10.16 8.35
C TRP A 183 -6.81 11.04 8.77
N GLN A 184 -6.57 12.34 8.91
CA GLN A 184 -7.59 13.33 9.25
C GLN A 184 -7.59 14.52 8.28
N SER A 185 -8.76 15.14 8.09
CA SER A 185 -8.88 16.37 7.31
C SER A 185 -8.01 17.50 7.89
N GLY A 186 -7.31 18.21 7.01
CA GLY A 186 -6.40 19.29 7.37
C GLY A 186 -4.95 18.86 7.67
N GLU A 187 -4.69 17.55 7.80
CA GLU A 187 -3.34 17.03 7.98
C GLU A 187 -2.54 16.97 6.67
N THR A 188 -1.21 16.88 6.77
CA THR A 188 -0.29 16.69 5.65
C THR A 188 0.35 15.32 5.69
N ILE A 189 0.24 14.60 4.58
CA ILE A 189 0.91 13.33 4.32
C ILE A 189 2.27 13.62 3.68
N GLU A 190 3.34 13.05 4.22
CA GLU A 190 4.69 13.13 3.66
C GLU A 190 5.12 11.77 3.10
N LEU A 191 5.57 11.75 1.84
CA LEU A 191 6.21 10.58 1.22
C LEU A 191 7.72 10.81 1.20
N LYS A 192 8.47 9.91 1.84
CA LYS A 192 9.94 9.95 1.92
C LYS A 192 10.55 8.71 1.28
N ASP A 193 11.68 8.91 0.61
CA ASP A 193 12.44 7.79 0.05
C ASP A 193 13.23 7.02 1.11
N ALA A 194 13.91 5.94 0.69
CA ALA A 194 14.72 5.09 1.56
C ALA A 194 15.87 5.82 2.30
N LYS A 195 16.24 7.03 1.87
CA LYS A 195 17.25 7.88 2.54
C LYS A 195 16.61 8.94 3.43
N GLY A 196 15.28 8.96 3.54
CA GLY A 196 14.51 9.96 4.26
C GLY A 196 14.37 11.28 3.51
N GLN A 197 14.66 11.34 2.20
CA GLN A 197 14.47 12.56 1.43
C GLN A 197 13.00 12.70 1.02
N LEU A 198 12.45 13.90 1.17
CA LEU A 198 11.07 14.20 0.83
C LEU A 198 10.84 14.13 -0.68
N GLN A 199 9.90 13.29 -1.10
CA GLN A 199 9.51 13.08 -2.50
C GLN A 199 8.19 13.78 -2.83
N SER A 200 7.22 13.77 -1.92
CA SER A 200 5.93 14.42 -2.13
C SER A 200 5.28 14.75 -0.79
N THR A 201 4.46 15.78 -0.80
CA THR A 201 3.57 16.12 0.30
C THR A 201 2.16 16.29 -0.24
N TYR A 202 1.17 15.93 0.57
CA TYR A 202 -0.24 16.08 0.22
C TYR A 202 -1.03 16.55 1.42
N ARG A 203 -1.66 17.71 1.30
CA ARG A 203 -2.54 18.24 2.33
C ARG A 203 -3.97 17.75 2.10
N ILE A 204 -4.51 17.08 3.11
CA ILE A 204 -5.87 16.56 3.09
C ILE A 204 -6.84 17.75 3.24
N PRO A 205 -7.82 17.89 2.33
CA PRO A 205 -8.78 19.01 2.36
C PRO A 205 -9.75 18.95 3.54
#